data_AF-A0A199P3L1-F1
#
_entry.id   AF-A0A199P3L1-F1
#
_cell.length_a   1.000
_cell.length_b   1.000
_cell.length_c   1.000
_cell.angle_alpha   90.00
_cell.angle_beta   90.00
_cell.angle_gamma   90.00
#
_symmetry.space_group_name_H-M   'P 1'
#
loop_
_entity.id
_entity.type
_entity.pdbx_description
1 polymer ?
#
loop_
_entity_poly.entity_id
_entity_poly.type
_entity_poly.pdbx_seq_one_letter_code
_entity_poly.pdbx_strand_id
1 'polypeptide(L)'
;MPSTFSSFDDYVAWVHANQNVAMRNMDLVMDYPARTYEVPQTFQNPQSGQALVAFELCAKGFPIGTTFGITCAALKIDETWMFSTDPQTQAASGICDPGAALVIVSWATLPASAPKWPDRASLQTQAFFAPAADSPVAAFGRPWKDFALADKLRANDGLLVPVGDFTFVLRETLT
;
A
#
# COMPACT_ATOMS: atom_id res chain seq x y z
N MET A 1 -7.56 10.28 4.28
CA MET A 1 -7.43 10.00 5.73
C MET A 1 -6.14 10.64 6.24
N PRO A 2 -6.01 11.06 7.51
CA PRO A 2 -6.96 11.81 8.32
C PRO A 2 -6.37 13.16 8.75
N SER A 3 -6.97 14.27 8.31
CA SER A 3 -6.64 15.61 8.82
C SER A 3 -7.16 15.87 10.24
N THR A 4 -7.64 14.83 10.95
CA THR A 4 -8.30 14.89 12.26
C THR A 4 -7.49 14.27 13.41
N PHE A 5 -6.41 13.53 13.11
CA PHE A 5 -5.53 12.98 14.15
C PHE A 5 -4.20 13.74 14.17
N SER A 6 -3.65 13.94 15.37
CA SER A 6 -2.40 14.67 15.60
C SER A 6 -1.14 13.85 15.31
N SER A 7 -1.26 12.53 15.17
CA SER A 7 -0.14 11.62 14.87
C SER A 7 -0.65 10.31 14.24
N PHE A 8 0.26 9.52 13.67
CA PHE A 8 -0.06 8.16 13.21
C PHE A 8 -0.39 7.24 14.39
N ASP A 9 0.29 7.42 15.52
CA ASP A 9 0.07 6.66 16.75
C ASP A 9 -1.36 6.85 17.26
N ASP A 10 -1.85 8.09 17.29
CA ASP A 10 -3.23 8.40 17.70
C ASP A 10 -4.25 7.72 16.79
N TYR A 11 -4.00 7.76 15.48
CA TYR A 11 -4.85 7.10 14.51
C TYR A 11 -4.84 5.58 14.72
N VAL A 12 -3.67 4.93 14.83
CA VAL A 12 -3.58 3.47 15.03
C VAL A 12 -4.23 3.07 16.35
N ALA A 13 -3.94 3.76 17.44
CA ALA A 13 -4.57 3.50 18.73
C ALA A 13 -6.11 3.62 18.64
N TRP A 14 -6.61 4.63 17.93
CA TRP A 14 -8.03 4.79 17.68
C TRP A 14 -8.61 3.64 16.86
N VAL A 15 -7.97 3.21 15.77
CA VAL A 15 -8.42 2.07 14.94
C VAL A 15 -8.51 0.79 15.77
N HIS A 16 -7.48 0.51 16.55
CA HIS A 16 -7.45 -0.68 17.41
C HIS A 16 -8.46 -0.63 18.56
N ALA A 17 -8.81 0.56 19.06
CA ALA A 17 -9.89 0.75 20.03
C ALA A 17 -11.29 0.71 19.39
N ASN A 18 -11.40 0.97 18.08
CA ASN A 18 -12.65 1.10 17.34
C ASN A 18 -12.78 0.07 16.21
N GLN A 19 -12.45 -1.20 16.50
CA GLN A 19 -12.42 -2.30 15.51
C GLN A 19 -13.75 -2.52 14.77
N ASN A 20 -14.86 -2.05 15.34
CA ASN A 20 -16.20 -2.15 14.76
C ASN A 20 -16.58 -0.95 13.88
N VAL A 21 -15.76 0.10 13.84
CA VAL A 21 -15.95 1.22 12.93
C VAL A 21 -15.34 0.82 11.59
N ALA A 22 -16.21 0.53 10.61
CA ALA A 22 -15.80 0.21 9.26
C ALA A 22 -15.09 1.41 8.61
N MET A 23 -13.77 1.48 8.77
CA MET A 23 -12.94 2.32 7.91
C MET A 23 -12.92 1.66 6.53
N ARG A 24 -13.78 2.19 5.65
CA ARG A 24 -14.06 1.74 4.28
C ARG A 24 -12.89 1.06 3.57
N ASN A 25 -12.83 -0.26 3.64
CA ASN A 25 -12.38 -1.11 2.54
C ASN A 25 -13.52 -1.12 1.51
N MET A 26 -13.64 -0.08 0.70
CA MET A 26 -14.45 -0.17 -0.50
C MET A 26 -13.66 -1.01 -1.50
N ASP A 27 -13.98 -2.29 -1.61
CA ASP A 27 -13.58 -3.09 -2.77
C ASP A 27 -14.19 -2.43 -3.99
N LEU A 28 -13.40 -1.62 -4.68
CA LEU A 28 -13.83 -0.99 -5.91
C LEU A 28 -13.74 -2.06 -6.99
N VAL A 29 -14.87 -2.72 -7.25
CA VAL A 29 -15.00 -3.64 -8.36
C VAL A 29 -15.25 -2.82 -9.63
N MET A 30 -14.28 -2.78 -10.55
CA MET A 30 -14.43 -2.07 -11.82
C MET A 30 -14.13 -2.96 -13.01
N ASP A 31 -14.96 -2.84 -14.04
CA ASP A 31 -14.64 -3.32 -15.39
C ASP A 31 -13.72 -2.30 -16.07
N TYR A 32 -12.48 -2.69 -16.32
CA TYR A 32 -11.51 -1.83 -17.01
C TYR A 32 -11.41 -2.24 -18.50
N PRO A 33 -11.90 -1.41 -19.45
CA PRO A 33 -11.70 -1.66 -20.88
C PRO A 33 -10.25 -1.43 -21.32
N ALA A 34 -9.48 -0.66 -20.55
CA ALA A 34 -8.07 -0.43 -20.78
C ALA A 34 -7.21 -1.55 -20.17
N ARG A 35 -6.10 -1.89 -20.84
CA ARG A 35 -5.10 -2.86 -20.35
C ARG A 35 -4.27 -2.34 -19.18
N THR A 36 -4.35 -1.04 -18.90
CA THR A 36 -3.71 -0.38 -17.77
C THR A 36 -4.78 0.21 -16.87
N TYR A 37 -4.65 0.01 -15.57
CA TYR A 37 -5.41 0.77 -14.58
C TYR A 37 -4.47 1.44 -13.59
N GLU A 38 -4.97 2.52 -12.99
CA GLU A 38 -4.30 3.29 -11.95
C GLU A 38 -5.33 3.64 -10.86
N VAL A 39 -4.90 3.57 -9.60
CA VAL A 39 -5.72 3.93 -8.44
C VAL A 39 -4.95 4.95 -7.60
N PRO A 40 -5.27 6.25 -7.71
CA PRO A 40 -4.71 7.27 -6.85
C PRO A 40 -5.34 7.21 -5.45
N GLN A 41 -4.50 7.30 -4.43
CA GLN A 41 -4.88 7.38 -3.03
C GLN A 41 -4.14 8.54 -2.37
N THR A 42 -4.83 9.22 -1.45
CA THR A 42 -4.21 10.32 -0.68
C THR A 42 -3.81 9.82 0.70
N PHE A 43 -2.57 10.08 1.06
CA PHE A 43 -1.99 9.79 2.37
C PHE A 43 -1.36 11.07 2.90
N GLN A 44 -1.37 11.31 4.20
CA GLN A 44 -0.73 12.49 4.79
C GLN A 44 0.05 12.07 6.01
N ASN A 45 1.22 12.68 6.24
CA ASN A 45 1.93 12.55 7.50
C ASN A 45 1.39 13.56 8.53
N PRO A 46 0.63 13.13 9.55
CA PRO A 46 0.14 14.02 10.60
C PRO A 46 1.21 14.35 11.65
N GLN A 47 2.35 13.65 11.67
CA GLN A 47 3.42 13.86 12.64
C GLN A 47 4.05 15.24 12.49
N SER A 48 4.57 15.79 13.59
CA SER A 48 5.37 17.02 13.59
C SER A 48 6.79 16.81 13.03
N GLY A 49 7.24 15.55 12.94
CA GLY A 49 8.55 15.14 12.42
C GLY A 49 8.46 14.31 11.14
N GLN A 50 9.63 14.11 10.52
CA GLN A 50 9.74 13.20 9.38
C GLN A 50 9.41 11.77 9.80
N ALA A 51 8.72 11.04 8.92
CA ALA A 51 8.36 9.64 9.15
C ALA A 51 8.84 8.77 8.00
N LEU A 52 9.45 7.62 8.31
CA LEU A 52 9.63 6.57 7.31
C LEU A 52 8.28 5.94 7.02
N VAL A 53 7.87 5.97 5.75
CA VAL A 53 6.65 5.33 5.27
C VAL A 53 7.00 4.26 4.25
N ALA A 54 6.26 3.18 4.29
CA ALA A 54 6.44 2.01 3.43
C ALA A 54 5.10 1.59 2.84
N PHE A 55 5.16 1.04 1.63
CA PHE A 55 4.00 0.51 0.93
C PHE A 55 4.30 -0.91 0.48
N GLU A 56 3.42 -1.84 0.81
CA GLU A 56 3.42 -3.19 0.24
C GLU A 56 2.35 -3.30 -0.81
N LEU A 57 2.72 -3.83 -1.98
CA LEU A 57 1.82 -4.13 -3.07
C LEU A 57 1.76 -5.65 -3.24
N CYS A 58 0.59 -6.23 -2.97
CA CYS A 58 0.31 -7.65 -3.18
C CYS A 58 -0.51 -7.81 -4.45
N ALA A 59 0.11 -8.37 -5.48
CA ALA A 59 -0.51 -8.74 -6.74
C ALA A 59 -0.94 -10.21 -6.69
N LYS A 60 -2.17 -10.51 -7.11
CA LYS A 60 -2.73 -11.87 -7.10
C LYS A 60 -3.59 -12.13 -8.33
N GLY A 61 -3.50 -13.35 -8.88
CA GLY A 61 -4.37 -13.81 -9.97
C GLY A 61 -4.16 -13.11 -11.31
N PHE A 62 -3.09 -12.33 -11.48
CA PHE A 62 -2.75 -11.72 -12.77
C PHE A 62 -2.09 -12.73 -13.72
N PRO A 63 -2.15 -12.52 -15.05
CA PRO A 63 -1.36 -13.30 -15.98
C PRO A 63 0.13 -13.00 -15.81
N ILE A 64 0.97 -14.02 -15.97
CA ILE A 64 2.43 -13.85 -16.00
C ILE A 64 2.81 -12.84 -17.08
N GLY A 65 3.72 -11.92 -16.74
CA GLY A 65 4.12 -10.81 -17.59
C GLY A 65 3.30 -9.52 -17.40
N THR A 66 2.29 -9.53 -16.54
CA THR A 66 1.64 -8.28 -16.07
C THR A 66 2.66 -7.43 -15.35
N THR A 67 2.79 -6.16 -15.72
CA THR A 67 3.61 -5.21 -14.96
C THR A 67 2.74 -4.48 -13.95
N PHE A 68 3.22 -4.28 -12.74
CA PHE A 68 2.53 -3.53 -11.71
C PHE A 68 3.52 -2.67 -10.94
N GLY A 69 3.02 -1.62 -10.30
CA GLY A 69 3.90 -0.66 -9.66
C GLY A 69 3.18 0.32 -8.76
N ILE A 70 4.00 1.18 -8.18
CA ILE A 70 3.59 2.27 -7.31
C ILE A 70 4.40 3.50 -7.65
N THR A 71 3.73 4.65 -7.72
CA THR A 71 4.38 5.96 -7.84
C THR A 71 3.96 6.88 -6.70
N CYS A 72 4.92 7.64 -6.20
CA CYS A 72 4.68 8.73 -5.27
C CYS A 72 5.80 9.76 -5.42
N ALA A 73 5.52 10.84 -6.16
CA ALA A 73 6.51 11.85 -6.50
C ALA A 73 7.15 12.51 -5.27
N ALA A 74 6.33 12.81 -4.26
CA ALA A 74 6.80 13.43 -3.01
C ALA A 74 7.81 12.56 -2.25
N LEU A 75 7.71 11.24 -2.37
CA LEU A 75 8.64 10.29 -1.77
C LEU A 75 9.75 9.82 -2.72
N LYS A 76 9.75 10.32 -3.97
CA LYS A 76 10.63 9.85 -5.06
C LYS A 76 10.49 8.34 -5.32
N ILE A 77 9.29 7.81 -5.14
CA ILE A 77 8.97 6.42 -5.44
C ILE A 77 8.46 6.35 -6.89
N ASP A 78 9.13 5.55 -7.70
CA ASP A 78 8.72 5.16 -9.05
C ASP A 78 9.20 3.73 -9.28
N GLU A 79 8.42 2.78 -8.77
CA GLU A 79 8.80 1.37 -8.71
C GLU A 79 7.89 0.55 -9.61
N THR A 80 8.51 -0.32 -10.42
CA THR A 80 7.84 -1.18 -11.38
C THR A 80 8.36 -2.59 -11.25
N TRP A 81 7.44 -3.56 -11.22
CA TRP A 81 7.73 -4.98 -11.15
C TRP A 81 6.95 -5.74 -12.20
N MET A 82 7.45 -6.92 -12.54
CA MET A 82 6.75 -7.86 -13.41
C MET A 82 6.22 -9.02 -12.55
N PHE A 83 4.97 -9.37 -12.79
CA PHE A 83 4.29 -10.50 -12.17
C PHE A 83 4.81 -11.81 -12.76
N SER A 84 5.39 -12.64 -11.91
CA SER A 84 6.04 -13.92 -12.26
C SER A 84 5.60 -15.10 -11.38
N THR A 85 4.96 -14.83 -10.24
CA THR A 85 4.50 -15.85 -9.29
C THR A 85 3.19 -15.42 -8.65
N ASP A 86 2.32 -16.35 -8.29
CA ASP A 86 1.04 -16.04 -7.65
C ASP A 86 0.93 -16.64 -6.24
N PRO A 87 0.69 -15.84 -5.18
CA PRO A 87 0.72 -14.37 -5.16
C PRO A 87 2.15 -13.80 -5.25
N GLN A 88 2.29 -12.51 -5.54
CA GLN A 88 3.56 -11.79 -5.51
C GLN A 88 3.45 -10.47 -4.76
N THR A 89 4.27 -10.32 -3.73
CA THR A 89 4.36 -9.09 -2.93
C THR A 89 5.65 -8.35 -3.26
N GLN A 90 5.53 -7.03 -3.41
CA GLN A 90 6.65 -6.11 -3.61
C GLN A 90 6.46 -4.90 -2.71
N ALA A 91 7.53 -4.14 -2.49
CA ALA A 91 7.44 -3.00 -1.60
C ALA A 91 8.35 -1.83 -2.00
N ALA A 92 7.91 -0.65 -1.61
CA ALA A 92 8.60 0.62 -1.77
C ALA A 92 8.56 1.41 -0.46
N SER A 93 9.52 2.31 -0.25
CA SER A 93 9.56 3.15 0.95
C SER A 93 10.17 4.51 0.67
N GLY A 94 9.89 5.48 1.53
CA GLY A 94 10.44 6.82 1.46
C GLY A 94 10.29 7.57 2.78
N ILE A 95 11.01 8.69 2.91
CA ILE A 95 10.90 9.57 4.07
C ILE A 95 9.86 10.65 3.74
N CYS A 96 8.79 10.71 4.54
CA CYS A 96 7.72 11.68 4.41
C CYS A 96 7.93 12.87 5.35
N ASP A 97 7.93 14.08 4.81
CA ASP A 97 8.00 15.31 5.60
C ASP A 97 6.72 15.55 6.43
N PRO A 98 6.80 16.31 7.54
CA PRO A 98 5.65 16.71 8.34
C PRO A 98 4.57 17.40 7.50
N GLY A 99 3.31 17.00 7.67
CA GLY A 99 2.16 17.62 7.00
C GLY A 99 2.09 17.41 5.49
N ALA A 100 3.05 16.73 4.87
CA ALA A 100 3.06 16.50 3.42
C ALA A 100 1.87 15.64 2.99
N ALA A 101 1.10 16.14 2.02
CA ALA A 101 0.06 15.38 1.36
C ALA A 101 0.68 14.58 0.21
N LEU A 102 0.64 13.26 0.34
CA LEU A 102 1.15 12.30 -0.61
C LEU A 102 0.00 11.82 -1.50
N VAL A 103 0.24 11.82 -2.81
CA VAL A 103 -0.57 11.07 -3.77
C VAL A 103 0.20 9.82 -4.12
N ILE A 104 -0.38 8.67 -3.77
CA ILE A 104 0.16 7.34 -4.04
C ILE A 104 -0.67 6.76 -5.18
N VAL A 105 -0.03 6.35 -6.26
CA VAL A 105 -0.71 5.73 -7.39
C VAL A 105 -0.24 4.31 -7.53
N SER A 106 -1.12 3.35 -7.23
CA SER A 106 -0.88 1.94 -7.50
C SER A 106 -1.49 1.59 -8.84
N TRP A 107 -0.79 0.80 -9.65
CA TRP A 107 -1.20 0.54 -11.02
C TRP A 107 -0.79 -0.86 -11.47
N ALA A 108 -1.50 -1.38 -12.47
CA ALA A 108 -1.05 -2.55 -13.22
C ALA A 108 -1.41 -2.44 -14.71
N THR A 109 -0.60 -3.10 -15.53
CA THR A 109 -0.75 -3.21 -16.98
C THR A 109 -0.63 -4.66 -17.42
N LEU A 110 -1.69 -5.19 -18.05
CA LEU A 110 -1.69 -6.53 -18.63
C LEU A 110 -0.69 -6.65 -19.78
N PRO A 111 -0.07 -7.83 -19.97
CA PRO A 111 0.75 -8.07 -21.15
C PRO A 111 -0.12 -8.03 -22.42
N ALA A 112 0.49 -7.73 -23.56
CA ALA A 112 -0.23 -7.68 -24.83
C ALA A 112 -0.93 -9.01 -25.21
N SER A 113 -0.43 -10.13 -24.69
CA SER A 113 -1.00 -11.48 -24.84
C SER A 113 -2.28 -11.71 -24.04
N ALA A 114 -2.60 -10.86 -23.05
CA ALA A 114 -3.80 -10.94 -22.24
C ALA A 114 -4.80 -9.85 -22.65
N PRO A 115 -5.87 -10.20 -23.40
CA PRO A 115 -6.80 -9.21 -23.94
C PRO A 115 -7.80 -8.68 -22.91
N LYS A 116 -7.93 -9.33 -21.74
CA LYS A 116 -8.90 -9.00 -20.69
C LYS A 116 -8.31 -9.24 -19.30
N TRP A 117 -8.79 -8.47 -18.33
CA TRP A 117 -8.47 -8.67 -16.92
C TRP A 117 -9.01 -10.03 -16.45
N PRO A 118 -8.21 -10.84 -15.71
CA PRO A 118 -8.72 -12.06 -15.13
C PRO A 118 -9.70 -11.78 -14.00
N ASP A 119 -10.67 -12.68 -13.86
CA ASP A 119 -11.62 -12.63 -12.76
C ASP A 119 -10.90 -12.77 -11.43
N ARG A 120 -11.27 -11.91 -10.46
CA ARG A 120 -10.73 -11.90 -9.09
C ARG A 120 -9.24 -11.61 -9.01
N ALA A 121 -8.61 -11.12 -10.08
CA ALA A 121 -7.28 -10.54 -9.99
C ALA A 121 -7.34 -9.31 -9.09
N SER A 122 -6.33 -9.13 -8.25
CA SER A 122 -6.33 -8.07 -7.24
C SER A 122 -4.95 -7.48 -7.06
N LEU A 123 -4.89 -6.16 -6.88
CA LEU A 123 -3.71 -5.46 -6.42
C LEU A 123 -4.06 -4.74 -5.13
N GLN A 124 -3.52 -5.24 -4.03
CA GLN A 124 -3.71 -4.64 -2.72
C GLN A 124 -2.49 -3.80 -2.38
N THR A 125 -2.71 -2.55 -1.97
CA THR A 125 -1.66 -1.67 -1.45
C THR A 125 -1.90 -1.42 0.03
N GLN A 126 -0.93 -1.74 0.87
CA GLN A 126 -0.99 -1.49 2.30
C GLN A 126 0.08 -0.46 2.68
N ALA A 127 -0.32 0.56 3.45
CA ALA A 127 0.57 1.61 3.91
C ALA A 127 1.00 1.35 5.36
N PHE A 128 2.29 1.58 5.62
CA PHE A 128 2.93 1.41 6.91
C PHE A 128 3.77 2.63 7.26
N PHE A 129 4.00 2.83 8.55
CA PHE A 129 5.00 3.78 9.04
C PHE A 129 5.88 3.13 10.10
N ALA A 130 7.08 3.68 10.27
CA ALA A 130 7.94 3.33 11.40
C ALA A 130 7.60 4.22 12.60
N PRO A 131 7.07 3.67 13.71
CA PRO A 131 6.84 4.45 14.92
C PRO A 131 8.17 4.73 15.65
N ALA A 132 8.13 5.64 16.62
CA ALA A 132 9.22 5.80 17.57
C ALA A 132 9.43 4.51 18.40
N ALA A 133 10.66 4.26 18.86
CA ALA A 133 11.02 3.01 19.56
C ALA A 133 10.25 2.79 20.87
N ASP A 134 9.84 3.86 21.54
CA ASP A 134 9.05 3.87 22.77
C ASP A 134 7.54 4.02 22.54
N SER A 135 7.10 4.04 21.28
CA SER A 135 5.70 4.21 20.94
C SER A 135 4.85 3.03 21.43
N PRO A 136 3.69 3.29 22.07
CA PRO A 136 2.79 2.22 22.49
C PRO A 136 2.19 1.44 21.32
N VAL A 137 2.16 2.01 20.10
CA VAL A 137 1.63 1.32 18.91
C VAL A 137 2.65 0.38 18.27
N ALA A 138 3.89 0.36 18.74
CA ALA A 138 4.91 -0.59 18.30
C ALA A 138 4.45 -2.05 18.53
N ALA A 139 3.61 -2.30 19.55
CA ALA A 139 3.02 -3.62 19.79
C ALA A 139 2.13 -4.14 18.64
N PHE A 140 1.67 -3.25 17.75
CA PHE A 140 0.88 -3.61 16.56
C PHE A 140 1.73 -3.69 15.29
N GLY A 141 3.05 -3.46 15.40
CA GLY A 141 3.98 -3.47 14.28
C GLY A 141 4.48 -4.87 13.93
N ARG A 142 4.91 -5.03 12.68
CA ARG A 142 5.64 -6.22 12.21
C ARG A 142 7.12 -5.88 11.98
N PRO A 143 8.06 -6.80 12.25
CA PRO A 143 9.47 -6.60 11.95
C PRO A 143 9.72 -6.27 10.47
N TRP A 144 10.58 -5.30 10.16
CA TRP A 144 10.87 -4.90 8.78
C TRP A 144 11.38 -6.04 7.90
N LYS A 145 12.10 -7.00 8.49
CA LYS A 145 12.62 -8.19 7.80
C LYS A 145 11.54 -9.08 7.18
N ASP A 146 10.31 -8.97 7.65
CA ASP A 146 9.18 -9.76 7.15
C ASP A 146 8.54 -9.11 5.90
N PHE A 147 9.01 -7.92 5.50
CA PHE A 147 8.53 -7.18 4.34
C PHE A 147 9.45 -7.39 3.15
N ALA A 148 8.92 -7.20 1.93
CA ALA A 148 9.71 -7.15 0.69
C ALA A 148 10.65 -5.92 0.58
N LEU A 149 11.03 -5.33 1.73
CA LEU A 149 11.96 -4.21 1.91
C LEU A 149 13.25 -4.62 2.64
N ALA A 150 13.38 -5.89 3.05
CA ALA A 150 14.48 -6.35 3.91
C ALA A 150 15.88 -5.98 3.37
N ASP A 151 16.05 -5.98 2.04
CA ASP A 151 17.31 -5.63 1.39
C ASP A 151 17.46 -4.11 1.09
N LYS A 152 16.36 -3.36 1.13
CA LYS A 152 16.29 -1.93 0.79
C LYS A 152 16.46 -1.01 2.01
N LEU A 153 16.16 -1.49 3.21
CA LEU A 153 16.28 -0.74 4.46
C LEU A 153 17.53 -1.21 5.22
N ARG A 154 18.52 -0.32 5.44
CA ARG A 154 19.73 -0.67 6.19
C ARG A 154 19.38 -0.94 7.66
N ALA A 155 19.63 -2.18 8.07
CA ALA A 155 19.82 -2.70 9.43
C ALA A 155 19.51 -1.71 10.57
N ASN A 156 18.26 -1.74 11.02
CA ASN A 156 17.91 -1.55 12.42
C ASN A 156 16.69 -2.42 12.67
N ASP A 157 16.58 -2.98 13.88
CA ASP A 157 15.48 -3.82 14.37
C ASP A 157 14.16 -3.04 14.49
N GLY A 158 13.74 -2.39 13.41
CA GLY A 158 12.58 -1.54 13.33
C GLY A 158 11.30 -2.34 13.13
N LEU A 159 10.19 -1.77 13.59
CA LEU A 159 8.83 -2.25 13.38
C LEU A 159 8.12 -1.34 12.38
N LEU A 160 7.29 -1.91 11.52
CA LEU A 160 6.38 -1.17 10.64
C LEU A 160 4.96 -1.41 11.15
N VAL A 161 4.25 -0.33 11.44
CA VAL A 161 2.87 -0.38 11.93
C VAL A 161 1.92 -0.02 10.77
N PRO A 162 0.87 -0.82 10.53
CA PRO A 162 -0.09 -0.55 9.47
C PRO A 162 -0.91 0.70 9.79
N VAL A 163 -1.07 1.57 8.81
CA VAL A 163 -1.86 2.83 8.90
C VAL A 163 -3.02 2.87 7.89
N GLY A 164 -3.14 1.85 7.04
CA GLY A 164 -4.31 1.69 6.20
C GLY A 164 -4.10 0.67 5.10
N ASP A 165 -5.20 0.08 4.66
CA ASP A 165 -5.26 -0.92 3.60
C ASP A 165 -6.08 -0.35 2.44
N PHE A 166 -5.59 -0.53 1.23
CA PHE A 166 -6.29 -0.19 0.00
C PHE A 166 -6.33 -1.44 -0.88
N THR A 167 -7.46 -2.15 -0.88
CA THR A 167 -7.62 -3.36 -1.68
C THR A 167 -8.40 -3.05 -2.94
N PHE A 168 -7.86 -3.45 -4.09
CA PHE A 168 -8.56 -3.42 -5.36
C PHE A 168 -8.79 -4.84 -5.88
N VAL A 169 -10.03 -5.17 -6.24
CA VAL A 169 -10.47 -6.51 -6.69
C VAL A 169 -11.23 -6.39 -8.00
N LEU A 170 -10.78 -7.08 -9.05
CA LEU A 170 -11.46 -7.18 -10.35
C LEU A 170 -12.56 -8.25 -10.30
N ARG A 171 -13.77 -8.01 -10.86
CA ARG A 171 -14.81 -9.06 -11.01
C ARG A 171 -14.94 -9.59 -12.42
N GLU A 172 -15.48 -10.81 -12.43
CA GLU A 172 -16.25 -11.48 -13.47
C GLU A 172 -17.40 -10.61 -13.99
N THR A 173 -17.39 -10.32 -15.29
CA THR A 173 -18.58 -9.85 -15.99
C THR A 173 -19.55 -11.03 -16.05
N LEU A 174 -20.64 -11.00 -15.27
CA LEU A 174 -21.74 -11.96 -15.42
C LEU A 174 -22.36 -11.73 -16.81
N THR A 175 -22.02 -12.60 -17.77
CA THR A 175 -22.69 -12.71 -19.08
C THR A 175 -23.99 -13.48 -18.97
#